data_AF-A0A9W5WWN9-F1
#
_entry.id   AF-A0A9W5WWN9-F1
#
_cell.length_a   1.000
_cell.length_b   1.000
_cell.length_c   1.000
_cell.angle_alpha   90.00
_cell.angle_beta   90.00
_cell.angle_gamma   90.00
#
_symmetry.space_group_name_H-M   'P 1'
#
loop_
_entity.id
_entity.type
_entity.pdbx_description
1 polymer ?
#
loop_
_entity_poly.entity_id
_entity_poly.type
_entity_poly.pdbx_seq_one_letter_code
_entity_poly.pdbx_strand_id
1 'polypeptide(L)'
;MTHNNIINKVVIYSYLYNNTGYKNDTFLYNVSLSIQTITRQIPIYLFNKKKEVVGTKTTLLNENLNKFLYKFKKFTLVKLYNTSIFYKNICSFDSDLNINVCVNNRSYFFEYFNSSTLKYIYKFNLKFIFNKYINNIYKLNYIKNNINFKI
;
A
#
# COMPACT_ATOMS: atom_id res chain seq x y z
N MET A 1 4.10 -28.92 7.08
CA MET A 1 3.09 -27.95 7.59
C MET A 1 3.26 -26.64 6.84
N THR A 2 2.36 -26.34 5.91
CA THR A 2 2.39 -25.12 5.10
C THR A 2 2.37 -23.90 6.02
N HIS A 3 3.38 -23.05 5.92
CA HIS A 3 3.32 -21.70 6.46
C HIS A 3 2.13 -21.00 5.81
N ASN A 4 0.96 -21.03 6.46
CA ASN A 4 -0.18 -20.27 5.99
C ASN A 4 0.18 -18.80 6.13
N ASN A 5 0.54 -18.16 5.01
CA ASN A 5 0.75 -16.73 4.97
C ASN A 5 -0.52 -16.04 5.49
N ILE A 6 -0.39 -15.39 6.65
CA ILE A 6 -1.51 -14.77 7.36
C ILE A 6 -2.14 -13.68 6.48
N ILE A 7 -1.28 -12.90 5.81
CA ILE A 7 -1.68 -12.00 4.74
C ILE A 7 -1.56 -12.77 3.43
N ASN A 8 -2.68 -12.92 2.73
CA ASN A 8 -2.74 -13.63 1.46
C ASN A 8 -2.24 -12.77 0.30
N LYS A 9 -2.61 -11.48 0.29
CA LYS A 9 -2.20 -10.53 -0.75
C LYS A 9 -2.25 -9.10 -0.25
N VAL A 10 -1.49 -8.23 -0.90
CA VAL A 10 -1.62 -6.77 -0.74
C VAL A 10 -2.00 -6.18 -2.08
N VAL A 11 -3.05 -5.36 -2.10
CA VAL A 11 -3.47 -4.62 -3.28
C VAL A 11 -3.16 -3.14 -3.06
N ILE A 12 -2.52 -2.52 -4.04
CA ILE A 12 -2.08 -1.13 -3.97
C ILE A 12 -2.82 -0.36 -5.05
N TYR A 13 -3.53 0.69 -4.65
CA TYR A 13 -4.26 1.58 -5.54
C TYR A 13 -3.69 2.99 -5.49
N SER A 14 -3.62 3.65 -6.64
CA SER A 14 -3.49 5.11 -6.73
C SER A 14 -4.58 5.65 -7.64
N TYR A 15 -5.53 6.41 -7.09
CA TYR A 15 -6.60 7.01 -7.88
C TYR A 15 -6.17 8.39 -8.38
N LEU A 16 -6.41 8.71 -9.66
CA LEU A 16 -5.98 9.96 -10.28
C LEU A 16 -6.40 11.18 -9.45
N TYR A 17 -7.69 11.28 -9.14
CA TYR A 17 -8.29 12.44 -8.45
C TYR A 17 -7.83 12.60 -7.00
N ASN A 18 -7.16 11.60 -6.43
CA ASN A 18 -6.57 11.67 -5.09
C ASN A 18 -5.17 12.31 -5.08
N ASN A 19 -4.63 12.66 -6.25
CA ASN A 19 -3.26 13.12 -6.41
C ASN A 19 -3.20 14.56 -6.97
N THR A 20 -2.30 15.37 -6.44
CA THR A 20 -1.99 16.68 -7.01
C THR A 20 -1.27 16.51 -8.35
N GLY A 21 -1.64 17.30 -9.36
CA GLY A 21 -0.98 17.26 -10.67
C GLY A 21 -1.47 16.15 -11.61
N TYR A 22 -2.60 15.50 -11.31
CA TYR A 22 -3.18 14.44 -12.16
C TYR A 22 -3.51 14.88 -13.61
N LYS A 23 -3.59 16.20 -13.86
CA LYS A 23 -3.80 16.79 -15.19
C LYS A 23 -2.50 16.88 -16.03
N ASN A 24 -1.35 16.52 -15.48
CA ASN A 24 -0.07 16.56 -16.18
C ASN A 24 0.07 15.31 -17.08
N ASP A 25 0.52 15.49 -18.33
CA ASP A 25 0.67 14.41 -19.31
C ASP A 25 1.66 13.31 -18.86
N THR A 26 2.63 13.66 -18.00
CA THR A 26 3.61 12.72 -17.44
C THR A 26 3.13 12.03 -16.16
N PHE A 27 1.94 12.38 -15.65
CA PHE A 27 1.44 11.89 -14.37
C PHE A 27 1.37 10.36 -14.31
N LEU A 28 0.75 9.74 -15.32
CA LEU A 28 0.55 8.29 -15.36
C LEU A 28 1.87 7.53 -15.40
N TYR A 29 2.85 8.05 -16.16
CA TYR A 29 4.20 7.50 -16.20
C TYR A 29 4.86 7.57 -14.81
N ASN A 30 4.81 8.74 -14.17
CA ASN A 30 5.44 8.94 -12.86
C ASN A 30 4.79 8.12 -11.74
N VAL A 31 3.45 7.97 -11.74
CA VAL A 31 2.75 7.08 -10.81
C VAL A 31 3.14 5.62 -11.07
N SER A 32 3.26 5.22 -12.32
CA SER A 32 3.66 3.86 -12.68
C SER A 32 5.08 3.54 -12.22
N LEU A 33 6.01 4.46 -12.48
CA LEU A 33 7.38 4.38 -11.97
C LEU A 33 7.40 4.31 -10.44
N SER A 34 6.62 5.17 -9.77
CA SER A 34 6.51 5.19 -8.31
C SER A 34 6.06 3.86 -7.72
N ILE A 35 5.03 3.24 -8.31
CA ILE A 35 4.53 1.92 -7.89
C ILE A 35 5.58 0.86 -8.20
N GLN A 36 6.19 0.88 -9.39
CA GLN A 36 7.20 -0.08 -9.79
C GLN A 36 8.45 -0.01 -8.89
N THR A 37 8.85 1.17 -8.44
CA THR A 37 9.97 1.33 -7.51
C THR A 37 9.69 0.63 -6.18
N ILE A 38 8.50 0.81 -5.61
CA ILE A 38 8.13 0.24 -4.31
C ILE A 38 7.85 -1.26 -4.41
N THR A 39 7.19 -1.68 -5.48
CA THR A 39 6.60 -3.02 -5.61
C THR A 39 7.40 -3.96 -6.49
N ARG A 40 8.32 -3.42 -7.31
CA ARG A 40 9.01 -4.12 -8.40
C ARG A 40 8.06 -4.71 -9.45
N GLN A 41 6.83 -4.18 -9.53
CA GLN A 41 5.81 -4.62 -10.48
C GLN A 41 5.26 -3.44 -11.27
N ILE A 42 4.99 -3.66 -12.56
CA ILE A 42 4.29 -2.70 -13.40
C ILE A 42 2.82 -2.70 -12.99
N PRO A 43 2.21 -1.54 -12.68
CA PRO A 43 0.80 -1.48 -12.35
C PRO A 43 -0.09 -1.65 -13.58
N ILE A 44 -1.31 -2.10 -13.33
CA ILE A 44 -2.42 -2.10 -14.29
C ILE A 44 -3.16 -0.77 -14.19
N TYR A 45 -3.52 -0.19 -15.32
CA TYR A 45 -4.39 0.99 -15.36
C TYR A 45 -5.86 0.61 -15.16
N LEU A 46 -6.55 1.38 -14.33
CA LEU A 46 -7.98 1.26 -14.10
C LEU A 46 -8.71 2.25 -14.99
N PHE A 47 -9.76 1.79 -15.67
CA PHE A 47 -10.56 2.60 -16.58
C PHE A 47 -12.01 2.72 -16.06
N ASN A 48 -12.64 3.87 -16.27
CA ASN A 48 -14.07 4.04 -16.02
C ASN A 48 -14.92 3.56 -17.21
N LYS A 49 -16.24 3.67 -17.10
CA LYS A 49 -17.19 3.31 -18.17
C LYS A 49 -16.98 4.10 -19.48
N LYS A 50 -16.37 5.28 -19.41
CA LYS A 50 -16.01 6.13 -20.56
C LYS A 50 -14.64 5.80 -21.15
N LYS A 51 -13.97 4.73 -20.68
CA LYS A 51 -12.60 4.33 -21.07
C LYS A 51 -11.51 5.35 -20.71
N GLU A 52 -11.77 6.21 -19.73
CA GLU A 52 -10.78 7.14 -19.19
C GLU A 52 -10.02 6.45 -18.07
N VAL A 53 -8.70 6.64 -18.01
CA VAL A 53 -7.90 6.17 -16.87
C VAL A 53 -8.40 6.88 -15.61
N VAL A 54 -8.62 6.15 -14.52
CA VAL A 54 -9.04 6.69 -13.21
C VAL A 54 -8.07 6.34 -12.09
N GLY A 55 -7.10 5.48 -12.37
CA GLY A 55 -6.05 5.15 -11.42
C GLY A 55 -5.19 4.00 -11.88
N THR A 56 -4.35 3.53 -10.96
CA THR A 56 -3.48 2.37 -11.12
C THR A 56 -3.71 1.37 -10.00
N LYS A 57 -3.45 0.10 -10.29
CA LYS A 57 -3.57 -1.02 -9.37
C LYS A 57 -2.41 -1.99 -9.53
N THR A 58 -1.82 -2.41 -8.41
CA THR A 58 -0.87 -3.53 -8.34
C THR A 58 -1.34 -4.53 -7.29
N THR A 59 -1.15 -5.83 -7.53
CA THR A 59 -1.46 -6.88 -6.56
C THR A 59 -0.22 -7.72 -6.28
N LEU A 60 0.21 -7.72 -5.02
CA LEU A 60 1.39 -8.45 -4.55
C LEU A 60 0.98 -9.79 -3.97
N LEU A 61 1.65 -10.84 -4.44
CA LEU A 61 1.48 -12.23 -4.05
C LEU A 61 2.86 -12.85 -3.78
N ASN A 62 2.89 -13.94 -3.03
CA ASN A 62 4.05 -14.82 -2.84
C ASN A 62 5.34 -14.06 -2.44
N GLU A 63 6.43 -14.28 -3.15
CA GLU A 63 7.74 -13.68 -2.83
C GLU A 63 7.71 -12.15 -2.86
N ASN A 64 7.00 -11.55 -3.82
CA ASN A 64 6.86 -10.10 -3.93
C ASN A 64 6.08 -9.52 -2.74
N LEU A 65 5.05 -10.24 -2.28
CA LEU A 65 4.33 -9.90 -1.05
C LEU A 65 5.28 -9.94 0.15
N ASN A 66 6.04 -11.02 0.33
CA ASN A 66 6.95 -11.18 1.46
C ASN A 66 8.02 -10.08 1.50
N LYS A 67 8.64 -9.77 0.36
CA LYS A 67 9.61 -8.67 0.23
C LYS A 67 8.97 -7.32 0.55
N PHE A 68 7.75 -7.07 0.06
CA PHE A 68 7.04 -5.83 0.37
C PHE A 68 6.71 -5.72 1.86
N LEU A 69 6.17 -6.78 2.49
CA LEU A 69 5.83 -6.78 3.91
C LEU A 69 7.06 -6.55 4.80
N TYR A 70 8.19 -7.17 4.46
CA TYR A 70 9.47 -6.91 5.16
C TYR A 70 9.85 -5.43 5.09
N LYS A 71 9.89 -4.85 3.89
CA LYS A 71 10.25 -3.44 3.67
C LYS A 71 9.27 -2.50 4.37
N PHE A 72 7.97 -2.77 4.24
CA PHE A 72 6.90 -1.99 4.86
C PHE A 72 7.04 -2.01 6.39
N LYS A 73 7.26 -3.17 7.00
CA LYS A 73 7.44 -3.29 8.46
C LYS A 73 8.70 -2.59 8.93
N LYS A 74 9.84 -2.82 8.27
CA LYS A 74 11.15 -2.36 8.73
C LYS A 74 11.36 -0.85 8.51
N PHE A 75 10.83 -0.29 7.43
CA PHE A 75 11.15 1.08 7.02
C PHE A 75 9.94 2.01 7.00
N THR A 76 8.77 1.53 6.57
CA THR A 76 7.58 2.38 6.42
C THR A 76 6.83 2.56 7.72
N LEU A 77 6.54 1.47 8.43
CA LEU A 77 5.82 1.51 9.69
C LEU A 77 6.59 2.31 10.75
N VAL A 78 7.92 2.15 10.86
CA VAL A 78 8.76 2.92 11.79
C VAL A 78 8.56 4.43 11.62
N LYS A 79 8.48 4.92 10.38
CA LYS A 79 8.19 6.34 10.11
C LYS A 79 6.76 6.73 10.45
N LEU A 80 5.79 5.85 10.17
CA LEU A 80 4.40 6.06 10.56
C LEU A 80 4.29 6.19 12.09
N TYR A 81 5.06 5.45 12.89
CA TYR A 81 5.04 5.55 14.35
C TYR A 81 5.50 6.91 14.89
N ASN A 82 6.48 7.55 14.24
CA ASN A 82 6.99 8.85 14.65
C ASN A 82 6.03 10.01 14.32
N THR A 83 5.01 9.76 13.48
CA THR A 83 3.90 10.68 13.19
C THR A 83 2.61 10.09 13.76
N SER A 84 2.12 10.54 14.93
CA SER A 84 1.07 9.86 15.72
C SER A 84 0.07 9.00 14.90
N ILE A 85 0.14 7.68 15.06
CA ILE A 85 -0.69 6.71 14.31
C ILE A 85 -2.19 6.83 14.64
N PHE A 86 -2.53 7.59 15.69
CA PHE A 86 -3.89 8.01 16.01
C PHE A 86 -4.40 9.21 15.19
N TYR A 87 -3.69 9.66 14.15
CA TYR A 87 -4.34 10.38 13.06
C TYR A 87 -5.33 9.42 12.38
N LYS A 88 -6.59 9.45 12.85
CA LYS A 88 -7.77 8.63 12.46
C LYS A 88 -7.99 8.35 10.97
N ASN A 89 -7.20 8.94 10.07
CA ASN A 89 -7.41 8.96 8.63
C ASN A 89 -6.43 8.10 7.82
N ILE A 90 -5.44 7.46 8.46
CA ILE A 90 -4.42 6.66 7.74
C ILE A 90 -4.78 5.17 7.66
N CYS A 91 -5.42 4.61 8.69
CA CYS A 91 -5.71 3.17 8.78
C CYS A 91 -7.20 2.93 9.08
N SER A 92 -7.80 1.93 8.43
CA SER A 92 -9.17 1.47 8.72
C SER A 92 -9.31 -0.03 8.45
N PHE A 93 -10.33 -0.65 9.05
CA PHE A 93 -10.68 -2.05 8.82
C PHE A 93 -11.95 -2.15 7.98
N ASP A 94 -12.03 -3.13 7.08
CA ASP A 94 -13.30 -3.51 6.43
C ASP A 94 -14.05 -4.58 7.24
N SER A 95 -15.23 -4.97 6.76
CA SER A 95 -16.09 -5.97 7.40
C SER A 95 -15.42 -7.34 7.60
N ASP A 96 -14.39 -7.66 6.81
CA ASP A 96 -13.67 -8.94 6.86
C ASP A 96 -12.37 -8.84 7.69
N LEU A 97 -12.18 -7.72 8.38
CA LEU A 97 -10.97 -7.34 9.12
C LEU A 97 -9.71 -7.24 8.23
N ASN A 98 -9.87 -6.93 6.95
CA ASN A 98 -8.73 -6.52 6.13
C ASN A 98 -8.31 -5.10 6.51
N ILE A 99 -7.02 -4.81 6.41
CA ILE A 99 -6.49 -3.49 6.73
C ILE A 99 -6.43 -2.65 5.46
N ASN A 100 -6.96 -1.43 5.53
CA ASN A 100 -6.76 -0.39 4.53
C ASN A 100 -5.83 0.68 5.11
N VAL A 101 -4.69 0.91 4.47
CA VAL A 101 -3.72 1.95 4.86
C VAL A 101 -3.58 2.95 3.72
N CYS A 102 -3.73 4.23 4.01
CA CYS A 102 -3.53 5.30 3.06
C CYS A 102 -2.25 6.08 3.37
N VAL A 103 -1.27 6.05 2.46
CA VAL A 103 0.04 6.68 2.66
C VAL A 103 0.45 7.52 1.45
N ASN A 104 1.27 8.55 1.71
CA ASN A 104 1.96 9.29 0.65
C ASN A 104 3.30 8.62 0.31
N ASN A 105 3.59 8.44 -0.97
CA ASN A 105 4.76 7.72 -1.47
C ASN A 105 6.11 8.24 -0.91
N ARG A 106 6.33 9.56 -0.97
CA ARG A 106 7.60 10.20 -0.62
C ARG A 106 7.90 10.19 0.88
N SER A 107 6.85 10.28 1.70
CA SER A 107 7.00 10.33 3.15
C SER A 107 7.41 8.97 3.72
N TYR A 108 6.87 7.88 3.14
CA TYR A 108 6.78 6.60 3.85
C TYR A 108 7.58 5.46 3.23
N PHE A 109 8.02 5.55 1.97
CA PHE A 109 8.84 4.51 1.35
C PHE A 109 10.30 4.93 1.28
N PHE A 110 11.22 4.01 1.64
CA PHE A 110 12.65 4.35 1.73
C PHE A 110 13.28 4.50 0.34
N GLU A 111 12.70 3.89 -0.68
CA GLU A 111 13.18 3.98 -2.05
C GLU A 111 13.17 5.43 -2.60
N TYR A 112 12.43 6.34 -1.95
CA TYR A 112 12.35 7.76 -2.32
C TYR A 112 13.43 8.63 -1.70
N PHE A 113 14.20 8.11 -0.74
CA PHE A 113 15.26 8.90 -0.10
C PHE A 113 16.39 9.28 -1.06
N ASN A 114 16.62 8.49 -2.11
CA ASN A 114 17.76 8.64 -3.00
C ASN A 114 17.37 8.95 -4.46
N SER A 115 16.12 9.34 -4.74
CA SER A 115 15.63 9.48 -6.12
C SER A 115 15.10 10.88 -6.42
N SER A 116 15.85 11.64 -7.21
CA SER A 116 15.45 12.96 -7.72
C SER A 116 14.31 12.90 -8.75
N THR A 117 14.12 11.74 -9.39
CA THR A 117 13.09 11.52 -10.43
C THR A 117 11.69 11.33 -9.85
N LEU A 118 11.56 11.06 -8.55
CA LEU A 118 10.30 10.85 -7.86
C LEU A 118 9.81 12.11 -7.12
N LYS A 119 9.78 13.23 -7.85
CA LYS A 119 9.50 14.57 -7.31
C LYS A 119 8.06 14.74 -6.77
N TYR A 120 7.10 14.00 -7.35
CA TYR A 120 5.68 14.15 -7.08
C TYR A 120 5.20 13.31 -5.90
N ILE A 121 4.30 13.91 -5.10
CA ILE A 121 3.64 13.26 -3.97
C ILE A 121 2.40 12.55 -4.49
N TYR A 122 2.37 11.23 -4.34
CA TYR A 122 1.25 10.38 -4.70
C TYR A 122 0.66 9.68 -3.48
N LYS A 123 -0.67 9.64 -3.43
CA LYS A 123 -1.46 8.94 -2.43
C LYS A 123 -1.66 7.49 -2.88
N PHE A 124 -1.23 6.57 -2.03
CA PHE A 124 -1.39 5.12 -2.21
C PHE A 124 -2.32 4.55 -1.14
N ASN A 125 -3.33 3.82 -1.61
CA ASN A 125 -4.24 3.07 -0.76
C ASN A 125 -3.83 1.60 -0.82
N LEU A 126 -3.27 1.10 0.28
CA LEU A 126 -2.80 -0.25 0.46
C LEU A 126 -3.90 -1.06 1.16
N LYS A 127 -4.37 -2.14 0.54
CA LYS A 127 -5.32 -3.08 1.12
C LYS A 127 -4.62 -4.40 1.42
N PHE A 128 -4.41 -4.69 2.70
CA PHE A 128 -3.83 -5.94 3.19
C PHE A 128 -4.96 -6.94 3.39
N ILE A 129 -5.01 -7.96 2.54
CA ILE A 129 -6.06 -8.97 2.54
C ILE A 129 -5.56 -10.21 3.25
N PHE A 130 -6.22 -10.54 4.36
CA PHE A 130 -5.90 -11.73 5.14
C PHE A 130 -6.40 -13.00 4.46
N ASN A 131 -5.79 -14.13 4.81
CA ASN A 131 -6.33 -15.42 4.39
C ASN A 131 -7.71 -15.63 5.02
N LYS A 132 -8.73 -15.87 4.18
CA LYS A 132 -10.13 -16.02 4.60
C LYS A 132 -10.36 -17.21 5.53
N TYR A 133 -9.48 -18.21 5.52
CA TYR A 133 -9.57 -19.40 6.37
C TYR A 133 -8.98 -19.18 7.77
N ILE A 134 -8.39 -18.02 8.04
CA ILE A 134 -7.84 -17.68 9.36
C ILE A 134 -8.91 -17.01 10.21
N ASN A 135 -9.08 -17.47 11.44
CA ASN A 135 -10.00 -16.89 12.41
C ASN A 135 -9.60 -15.42 12.74
N ASN A 136 -10.60 -14.57 12.86
CA ASN A 136 -10.50 -13.15 13.19
C ASN A 136 -9.64 -12.85 14.44
N ILE A 137 -9.70 -13.69 15.48
CA ILE A 137 -8.86 -13.51 16.68
C ILE A 137 -7.37 -13.61 16.32
N TYR A 138 -6.99 -14.57 15.47
CA TYR A 138 -5.62 -14.70 15.00
C TYR A 138 -5.20 -13.53 14.11
N LYS A 139 -6.10 -13.02 13.26
CA LYS A 139 -5.83 -11.81 12.47
C LYS A 139 -5.52 -10.63 13.40
N LEU A 140 -6.36 -10.38 14.41
CA LEU A 140 -6.17 -9.29 15.37
C LEU A 140 -4.87 -9.43 16.18
N ASN A 141 -4.54 -10.63 16.64
CA ASN A 141 -3.28 -10.89 17.34
C ASN A 141 -2.07 -10.65 16.45
N TYR A 142 -2.14 -11.05 15.17
CA TYR A 142 -1.09 -10.75 14.21
C TYR A 142 -0.92 -9.24 14.01
N ILE A 143 -2.03 -8.51 13.87
CA ILE A 143 -2.04 -7.05 13.70
C ILE A 143 -1.39 -6.38 14.91
N LYS A 144 -1.82 -6.74 16.13
CA LYS A 144 -1.29 -6.21 17.39
C LYS A 144 0.19 -6.50 17.56
N ASN A 145 0.63 -7.73 17.30
CA ASN A 145 1.99 -8.15 17.67
C ASN A 145 3.03 -7.92 16.55
N ASN A 146 2.63 -8.02 15.28
CA ASN A 146 3.56 -7.96 14.15
C ASN A 146 3.50 -6.66 13.37
N ILE A 147 2.32 -6.04 13.32
CA ILE A 147 2.14 -4.76 12.66
C ILE A 147 2.19 -3.62 13.69
N ASN A 148 1.96 -3.91 14.98
CA ASN A 148 2.05 -3.02 16.16
C ASN A 148 1.10 -1.82 16.15
N PHE A 149 -0.07 -1.97 15.53
CA PHE A 149 -1.15 -0.99 15.71
C PHE A 149 -1.54 -1.00 17.20
N LYS A 150 -1.27 0.10 17.92
CA LYS A 150 -1.89 0.32 19.23
C LYS A 150 -3.39 0.52 18.97
N ILE A 151 -4.19 -0.45 19.42
CA ILE A 151 -5.65 -0.37 19.44
C ILE A 151 -6.06 0.54 20.61
#